data_AF-A0A1D2R498-F1
#
_entry.id   AF-A0A1D2R498-F1
#
_cell.length_a   1.000
_cell.length_b   1.000
_cell.length_c   1.000
_cell.angle_alpha   90.00
_cell.angle_beta   90.00
_cell.angle_gamma   90.00
#
_symmetry.space_group_name_H-M   'P 1'
#
loop_
_entity.id
_entity.type
_entity.pdbx_description
1 polymer ?
#
loop_
_entity_poly.entity_id
_entity_poly.type
_entity_poly.pdbx_seq_one_letter_code
_entity_poly.pdbx_strand_id
1 'polypeptide(L)' 'MKKILMKEQTEIKVSGVLGFIERKVTPFGSGAKVICPKEYMGKRVYLIILKD' A
#
# COMPACT_ATOMS: atom_id res chain seq x y z
N MET A 1 16.61 0.02 -0.49
CA MET A 1 15.30 -0.04 -1.19
C MET A 1 15.47 0.73 -2.49
N LYS A 2 15.20 0.13 -3.66
CA LYS A 2 15.18 0.90 -4.93
C LYS A 2 14.13 2.00 -4.78
N LYS A 3 14.43 3.23 -5.23
CA LYS A 3 13.49 4.35 -5.25
C LYS A 3 12.32 3.94 -6.16
N ILE A 4 11.15 3.71 -5.58
CA ILE A 4 9.93 3.44 -6.37
C ILE A 4 9.49 4.80 -6.92
N LEU A 5 9.45 4.96 -8.24
CA LEU A 5 8.92 6.18 -8.85
C LEU A 5 7.41 6.21 -8.65
N MET A 6 6.93 7.05 -7.75
CA MET A 6 5.50 7.36 -7.65
C MET A 6 5.15 8.41 -8.72
N LYS A 7 4.12 8.13 -9.53
CA LYS A 7 3.49 9.14 -10.38
C LYS A 7 2.27 9.70 -9.65
N GLU A 8 2.10 11.00 -9.65
CA GLU A 8 0.90 11.63 -9.07
C GLU A 8 -0.33 11.25 -9.90
N GLN A 9 -1.34 10.69 -9.24
CA GLN A 9 -2.61 10.31 -9.83
C GLN A 9 -3.73 10.62 -8.84
N THR A 10 -4.86 11.10 -9.35
CA THR A 10 -6.05 11.43 -8.55
C THR A 10 -7.01 10.24 -8.43
N GLU A 11 -6.95 9.30 -9.38
CA GLU A 11 -7.80 8.11 -9.41
C GLU A 11 -6.96 6.88 -9.79
N ILE A 12 -7.25 5.76 -9.14
CA ILE A 12 -6.70 4.44 -9.46
C ILE A 12 -7.88 3.50 -9.77
N LYS A 13 -7.85 2.84 -10.93
CA LYS A 13 -8.78 1.77 -11.30
C LYS A 13 -8.02 0.45 -11.36
N VAL A 14 -8.49 -0.53 -10.60
CA VAL A 14 -7.89 -1.87 -10.52
C VAL A 14 -8.98 -2.90 -10.74
N SER A 15 -8.76 -3.81 -11.69
CA SER A 15 -9.63 -4.96 -11.97
C SER A 15 -9.08 -6.23 -11.31
N GLY A 16 -9.92 -7.26 -11.13
CA GLY A 16 -9.48 -8.53 -10.55
C GLY A 16 -9.21 -8.50 -9.05
N VAL A 17 -9.77 -7.53 -8.32
CA VAL A 17 -9.57 -7.37 -6.87
C VAL A 17 -10.18 -8.55 -6.11
N LEU A 18 -9.38 -9.18 -5.25
CA LEU A 18 -9.83 -10.15 -4.24
C LEU A 18 -10.42 -9.43 -3.03
N GLY A 19 -9.76 -8.35 -2.60
CA GLY A 19 -10.22 -7.48 -1.52
C GLY A 19 -9.24 -6.33 -1.29
N PHE A 20 -9.53 -5.46 -0.32
CA PHE A 20 -8.61 -4.41 0.10
C PHE A 20 -8.58 -4.25 1.61
N ILE A 21 -7.44 -3.78 2.13
CA ILE A 21 -7.24 -3.45 3.54
C ILE A 21 -6.98 -1.96 3.63
N GLU A 22 -7.78 -1.27 4.43
CA GLU A 22 -7.58 0.13 4.75
C GLU A 22 -6.99 0.28 6.16
N ARG A 23 -5.78 0.84 6.25
CA ARG A 23 -5.11 1.09 7.55
C ARG A 23 -4.25 2.35 7.52
N LYS A 24 -3.93 2.86 8.71
CA LYS A 24 -2.91 3.90 8.90
C LYS A 24 -1.53 3.24 9.05
N VAL A 25 -0.53 3.79 8.37
CA VAL A 25 0.84 3.25 8.42
C VAL A 25 1.45 3.47 9.81
N THR A 26 1.78 2.37 10.49
CA THR A 26 2.44 2.35 11.80
C THR A 26 3.60 1.34 11.78
N PRO A 27 4.65 1.51 12.60
CA PRO A 27 5.74 0.54 12.69
C PRO A 27 5.20 -0.82 13.16
N PHE A 28 5.53 -1.92 12.48
CA PHE A 28 4.95 -3.24 12.76
C PHE A 28 5.96 -4.40 12.69
N GLY A 29 5.84 -5.33 13.65
CA GLY A 29 6.73 -6.47 13.98
C GLY A 29 6.78 -7.64 12.97
N SER A 30 6.46 -8.89 13.39
CA SER A 30 6.91 -10.17 12.79
C SER A 30 5.96 -10.94 11.83
N GLY A 31 4.91 -10.30 11.30
CA GLY A 31 4.01 -10.92 10.29
C GLY A 31 4.48 -10.74 8.83
N ALA A 32 3.78 -11.36 7.86
CA ALA A 32 3.96 -11.08 6.44
C ALA A 32 3.74 -9.58 6.16
N LYS A 33 4.70 -8.93 5.51
CA LYS A 33 4.81 -7.47 5.49
C LYS A 33 4.83 -6.90 4.07
N VAL A 34 3.81 -6.12 3.75
CA VAL A 34 3.90 -5.15 2.66
C VAL A 34 4.61 -3.91 3.22
N ILE A 35 5.78 -3.58 2.68
CA ILE A 35 6.62 -2.49 3.17
C ILE A 35 6.09 -1.17 2.60
N CYS A 36 5.53 -0.31 3.46
CA CYS A 36 5.25 1.07 3.11
C CYS A 36 6.52 1.92 3.35
N PRO A 37 7.01 2.69 2.36
CA PRO A 37 8.13 3.60 2.54
C PRO A 37 7.90 4.59 3.69
N LYS A 38 8.97 4.89 4.47
CA LYS A 38 8.88 5.78 5.65
C LYS A 38 8.37 7.19 5.31
N GLU A 39 8.56 7.65 4.08
CA GLU A 39 8.05 8.93 3.58
C GLU A 39 6.51 9.06 3.62
N TYR A 40 5.79 7.93 3.72
CA TYR A 40 4.33 7.90 3.82
C TYR A 40 3.81 7.65 5.25
N MET A 41 4.68 7.73 6.27
CA MET A 41 4.28 7.55 7.66
C MET A 41 3.21 8.57 8.08
N GLY A 42 2.21 8.11 8.82
CA GLY A 42 1.07 8.93 9.25
C GLY A 42 -0.03 9.12 8.20
N LYS A 43 0.20 8.72 6.94
CA LYS A 43 -0.82 8.75 5.88
C LYS A 43 -1.78 7.55 5.99
N ARG A 44 -3.00 7.73 5.47
CA ARG A 44 -3.99 6.67 5.25
C ARG A 44 -3.64 5.95 3.94
N VAL A 45 -3.61 4.62 3.97
CA VAL A 45 -3.24 3.81 2.80
C VAL A 45 -4.25 2.70 2.58
N TYR A 46 -4.39 2.31 1.31
CA TYR A 46 -5.12 1.12 0.89
C TYR A 46 -4.10 0.09 0.41
N LEU A 47 -4.20 -1.14 0.90
CA LEU A 47 -3.58 -2.32 0.28
C LEU A 47 -4.64 -3.00 -0.54
N ILE A 48 -4.44 -3.10 -1.85
CA ILE A 48 -5.33 -3.83 -2.76
C ILE A 48 -4.72 -5.21 -2.96
N ILE A 49 -5.51 -6.26 -2.72
CA ILE A 49 -5.15 -7.65 -2.92
C ILE A 49 -5.84 -8.11 -4.20
N LEU A 50 -5.07 -8.61 -5.16
CA LEU A 50 -5.59 -9.16 -6.42
C LEU A 50 -5.92 -10.65 -6.26
N LYS A 51 -6.71 -11.20 -7.18
CA LYS A 51 -7.07 -12.62 -7.19
C LYS A 51 -5.92 -13.53 -7.65
N ASP A 52 -4.88 -12.95 -8.23
CA ASP A 52 -3.71 -13.58 -8.84
C ASP A 52 -2.39 -13.15 -8.19
#